data_AF-A0A7K7TG67-F1
#
_entry.id   AF-A0A7K7TG67-F1
#
_cell.length_a   1.000
_cell.length_b   1.000
_cell.length_c   1.000
_cell.angle_alpha   90.00
_cell.angle_beta   90.00
_cell.angle_gamma   90.00
#
_symmetry.space_group_name_H-M   'P 1'
#
loop_
_entity.id
_entity.type
_entity.pdbx_description
1 polymer ?
#
loop_
_entity_poly.entity_id
_entity_poly.type
_entity_poly.pdbx_seq_one_letter_code
_entity_poly.pdbx_strand_id
1 'polypeptide(L)'
;PGWLLSPPGRPYLDSILHKGRRRVFGLLERPALPPALAVPTVSYKVFLSGRSGVGKTALVAALAGTPAPPAHHETLGIEATTVYWPAKPRASARPVLFQLHFWD
;
A
#
# COMPACT_ATOMS: atom_id res chain seq x y z
N PRO A 1 10.26 13.93 -8.63
CA PRO A 1 9.84 13.78 -7.22
C PRO A 1 8.32 13.62 -7.08
N GLY A 2 7.86 12.69 -6.22
CA GLY A 2 6.44 12.46 -5.96
C GLY A 2 5.90 13.28 -4.77
N TRP A 3 4.57 13.47 -4.68
CA TRP A 3 3.94 14.26 -3.61
C TRP A 3 4.30 13.78 -2.19
N LEU A 4 4.44 12.47 -1.97
CA LEU A 4 4.82 11.92 -0.66
C LEU A 4 6.20 12.38 -0.15
N LEU A 5 7.10 12.73 -1.07
CA LEU A 5 8.44 13.22 -0.74
C LEU A 5 8.49 14.75 -0.62
N SER A 6 7.38 15.44 -0.88
CA SER A 6 7.28 16.89 -0.74
C SER A 6 6.97 17.30 0.71
N PRO A 7 7.27 18.54 1.12
CA PRO A 7 6.95 19.04 2.46
C PRO A 7 5.50 18.78 2.92
N PRO A 8 4.44 19.01 2.10
CA PRO A 8 3.07 18.72 2.52
C PRO A 8 2.72 17.22 2.59
N GLY A 9 3.47 16.35 1.90
CA GLY A 9 3.27 14.90 1.94
C GLY A 9 4.03 14.20 3.06
N ARG A 10 5.07 14.84 3.59
CA ARG A 10 5.97 14.23 4.57
C ARG A 10 5.27 13.74 5.85
N PRO A 11 4.34 14.49 6.48
CA PRO A 11 3.65 14.02 7.67
C PRO A 11 2.81 12.75 7.42
N TYR A 12 2.24 12.60 6.22
CA TYR A 12 1.52 11.39 5.84
C TYR A 12 2.46 10.19 5.72
N LEU A 13 3.61 10.39 5.07
CA LEU A 13 4.63 9.35 4.93
C LEU A 13 5.14 8.89 6.31
N ASP A 14 5.49 9.84 7.19
CA ASP A 14 5.99 9.52 8.52
C ASP A 14 4.95 8.79 9.38
N SER A 15 3.65 9.05 9.19
CA SER A 15 2.58 8.36 9.93
C SER A 15 2.41 6.88 9.59
N ILE A 16 2.83 6.46 8.39
CA ILE A 16 2.73 5.07 7.92
C ILE A 16 4.07 4.31 7.99
N LEU A 17 5.17 5.01 8.34
CA LEU A 17 6.49 4.43 8.55
C LEU A 17 6.81 4.31 10.04
N HIS A 18 7.56 3.29 10.41
CA HIS A 18 8.18 3.12 11.72
C HIS A 18 9.61 2.62 11.53
N LYS A 19 10.59 3.37 12.05
CA LYS A 19 12.04 3.06 11.87
C LYS A 19 12.43 2.83 10.41
N GLY A 20 11.86 3.64 9.49
CA GLY A 20 12.11 3.53 8.05
C GLY A 20 11.47 2.32 7.37
N ARG A 21 10.72 1.48 8.09
CA ARG A 21 9.93 0.38 7.53
C ARG A 21 8.47 0.73 7.55
N ARG A 22 7.71 0.28 6.55
CA ARG A 22 6.26 0.43 6.58
C ARG A 22 5.69 -0.31 7.79
N ARG A 23 4.82 0.35 8.56
CA ARG A 23 4.09 -0.35 9.63
C ARG A 23 3.23 -1.41 8.97
N VAL A 24 3.55 -2.68 9.22
CA VAL A 24 2.61 -3.78 9.00
C VAL A 24 1.58 -3.63 10.10
N PHE A 25 0.48 -2.94 9.79
CA PHE A 25 -0.71 -3.02 10.63
C PHE A 25 -1.23 -4.44 10.47
N GLY A 26 -1.19 -5.23 11.55
CA GLY A 26 -1.59 -6.63 11.51
C GLY A 26 -3.02 -6.77 10.98
N LEU A 27 -3.21 -7.70 10.05
CA LEU A 27 -4.42 -8.25 9.43
C LEU A 27 -5.66 -7.37 9.11
N LEU A 28 -5.99 -6.26 9.80
CA LEU A 28 -7.31 -5.60 9.69
C LEU A 28 -7.32 -4.05 9.73
N GLU A 29 -6.25 -3.36 10.13
CA GLU A 29 -6.41 -1.96 10.57
C GLU A 29 -5.89 -0.89 9.61
N ARG A 30 -6.76 0.10 9.35
CA ARG A 30 -6.42 1.37 8.72
C ARG A 30 -5.33 2.07 9.54
N PRO A 31 -4.29 2.68 8.90
CA PRO A 31 -3.31 3.47 9.64
C PRO A 31 -4.00 4.56 10.46
N ALA A 32 -3.69 4.63 11.75
CA ALA A 32 -4.15 5.69 12.64
C ALA A 32 -3.43 6.99 12.27
N LEU A 33 -4.05 7.78 11.39
CA LEU A 33 -3.59 9.12 11.04
C LEU A 33 -3.95 10.09 12.17
N PRO A 34 -3.05 11.02 12.54
CA PRO A 34 -3.40 12.14 13.42
C PRO A 34 -4.65 12.87 12.90
N PRO A 35 -5.52 13.42 13.76
CA PRO A 35 -6.74 14.12 13.32
C PRO A 35 -6.49 15.22 12.28
N ALA A 36 -5.37 15.93 12.40
CA ALA A 36 -4.96 16.97 11.46
C ALA A 36 -4.60 16.44 10.04
N LEU A 37 -4.34 15.14 9.92
CA LEU A 37 -4.01 14.45 8.67
C LEU A 37 -5.14 13.53 8.20
N ALA A 38 -6.33 13.62 8.80
CA ALA A 38 -7.46 12.80 8.41
C ALA A 38 -7.88 13.10 6.97
N VAL A 39 -7.91 12.06 6.14
CA VAL A 39 -8.29 12.13 4.72
C VAL A 39 -9.34 11.07 4.40
N PRO A 40 -10.17 11.29 3.36
CA PRO A 40 -11.10 10.26 2.91
C PRO A 40 -10.34 9.03 2.41
N THR A 41 -10.91 7.86 2.70
CA THR A 41 -10.42 6.58 2.17
C THR A 41 -11.13 6.28 0.86
N VAL A 42 -10.37 5.86 -0.14
CA VAL A 42 -10.91 5.39 -1.43
C VAL A 42 -10.42 3.97 -1.70
N SER A 43 -11.35 3.04 -1.90
CA SER A 43 -11.06 1.61 -1.92
C SER A 43 -11.14 1.05 -3.34
N TYR A 44 -10.15 0.24 -3.71
CA TYR A 44 -10.05 -0.40 -5.03
C TYR A 44 -9.64 -1.86 -4.88
N LYS A 45 -10.25 -2.73 -5.69
CA LYS A 45 -9.74 -4.09 -5.94
C LYS A 45 -8.78 -4.03 -7.13
N VAL A 46 -7.59 -4.59 -6.95
CA VAL A 46 -6.53 -4.60 -7.95
C VAL A 46 -6.17 -6.06 -8.23
N PHE A 47 -6.61 -6.56 -9.38
CA PHE A 47 -6.29 -7.91 -9.82
C PHE A 47 -4.94 -7.92 -10.56
N LEU A 48 -4.03 -8.79 -10.11
CA LEU A 48 -2.72 -8.97 -10.72
C LEU A 48 -2.79 -10.14 -11.68
N SER A 49 -2.60 -9.85 -12.97
CA SER A 49 -2.59 -10.87 -14.02
C SER A 49 -1.24 -10.92 -14.71
N GLY A 50 -0.84 -12.12 -15.12
CA GLY A 50 0.44 -12.36 -15.78
C GLY A 50 0.87 -13.81 -15.65
N ARG A 51 1.86 -14.20 -16.48
CA ARG A 51 2.43 -15.56 -16.49
C ARG A 51 2.91 -15.98 -15.09
N SER A 52 3.04 -17.29 -14.88
CA SER A 52 3.69 -17.81 -13.68
C SER A 52 5.14 -17.33 -13.58
N GLY A 53 5.62 -17.09 -12.36
CA GLY A 53 7.02 -16.70 -12.09
C GLY A 53 7.43 -15.27 -12.48
N VAL A 54 6.52 -14.42 -12.98
CA VAL A 54 6.87 -13.03 -13.38
C VAL A 54 7.05 -12.05 -12.22
N GLY A 55 6.83 -12.50 -10.98
CA GLY A 55 7.02 -11.69 -9.77
C GLY A 55 5.78 -10.96 -9.25
N LYS A 56 4.55 -11.43 -9.54
CA LYS A 56 3.31 -10.84 -9.01
C LYS A 56 3.29 -10.84 -7.48
N THR A 57 3.57 -11.97 -6.85
CA THR A 57 3.66 -12.13 -5.39
C THR A 57 4.77 -11.26 -4.79
N ALA A 58 5.92 -11.18 -5.47
CA ALA A 58 7.02 -10.32 -5.05
C ALA A 58 6.65 -8.83 -5.11
N LEU A 59 5.88 -8.41 -6.13
CA LEU A 59 5.35 -7.05 -6.24
C LEU A 59 4.37 -6.74 -5.10
N VAL A 60 3.45 -7.67 -4.78
CA VAL A 60 2.52 -7.50 -3.65
C VAL A 60 3.27 -7.37 -2.34
N ALA A 61 4.26 -8.23 -2.10
CA ALA A 61 5.09 -8.16 -0.89
C ALA A 61 5.85 -6.82 -0.78
N ALA A 62 6.48 -6.38 -1.87
CA ALA A 62 7.17 -5.09 -1.93
C ALA A 62 6.22 -3.91 -1.64
N LEU A 63 5.03 -3.92 -2.24
CA LEU A 63 4.01 -2.91 -1.98
C LEU A 63 3.47 -2.98 -0.55
N ALA A 64 3.31 -4.17 0.02
CA ALA A 64 2.89 -4.35 1.42
C ALA A 64 3.99 -3.98 2.43
N GLY A 65 5.25 -3.87 1.98
CA GLY A 65 6.39 -3.69 2.88
C GLY A 65 6.75 -4.96 3.64
N THR A 66 6.39 -6.13 3.11
CA THR A 66 6.74 -7.45 3.64
C THR A 66 7.87 -8.07 2.82
N PRO A 67 8.68 -8.96 3.40
CA PRO A 67 9.69 -9.68 2.63
C PRO A 67 9.03 -10.55 1.55
N ALA A 68 9.61 -10.57 0.35
CA ALA A 68 9.18 -11.46 -0.71
C ALA A 68 9.50 -12.93 -0.33
N PRO A 69 8.67 -13.91 -0.73
CA PRO A 69 8.97 -15.32 -0.53
C PRO A 69 10.31 -15.68 -1.21
N PRO A 70 11.19 -16.46 -0.53
CA PRO A 70 12.51 -16.79 -1.07
C PRO A 70 12.46 -17.85 -2.19
N ALA A 71 11.38 -18.62 -2.27
CA ALA A 71 11.15 -19.62 -3.31
C ALA A 71 9.89 -19.28 -4.09
N HIS A 72 9.93 -19.48 -5.41
CA HIS A 72 8.75 -19.34 -6.26
C HIS A 72 7.82 -20.53 -6.04
N HIS A 73 6.65 -20.27 -5.45
CA HIS A 73 5.53 -21.19 -5.46
C HIS A 73 4.38 -20.54 -6.22
N GLU A 74 3.68 -21.33 -7.04
CA GLU A 74 2.43 -20.84 -7.64
C GLU A 74 1.41 -20.63 -6.53
N THR A 75 0.78 -19.45 -6.52
CA THR A 75 -0.33 -19.14 -5.64
C THR A 75 -1.49 -20.09 -5.98
N LEU A 76 -1.79 -21.03 -5.08
CA LEU A 76 -2.94 -21.92 -5.23
C LEU A 76 -4.20 -21.18 -4.79
N GLY A 77 -4.91 -20.58 -5.75
CA GLY A 77 -6.10 -19.77 -5.49
C GLY A 77 -5.81 -18.28 -5.53
N ILE A 78 -6.61 -17.48 -4.81
CA ILE A 78 -6.47 -16.03 -4.74
C ILE A 78 -5.93 -15.65 -3.37
N GLU A 79 -4.78 -14.97 -3.34
CA GLU A 79 -4.25 -14.35 -2.14
C GLU A 79 -4.60 -12.85 -2.12
N ALA A 80 -5.33 -12.42 -1.10
CA ALA A 80 -5.76 -11.04 -0.96
C ALA A 80 -4.90 -10.27 0.05
N THR A 81 -4.17 -9.25 -0.41
CA THR A 81 -3.37 -8.37 0.46
C THR A 81 -3.93 -6.96 0.44
N THR A 82 -4.24 -6.40 1.61
CA THR A 82 -4.75 -5.03 1.74
C THR A 82 -3.63 -4.06 2.11
N VAL A 83 -3.55 -2.95 1.37
CA VAL A 83 -2.47 -1.96 1.49
C VAL A 83 -3.06 -0.55 1.54
N TYR A 84 -2.67 0.24 2.55
CA TYR A 84 -3.14 1.63 2.73
C TYR A 84 -2.10 2.68 2.30
N TRP A 85 -2.34 3.41 1.22
CA TRP A 85 -1.35 4.33 0.63
C TRP A 85 -1.86 5.78 0.55
N PRO A 86 -1.26 6.72 1.31
CA PRO A 86 -1.60 8.13 1.19
C PRO A 86 -1.08 8.68 -0.15
N ALA A 87 -1.92 9.42 -0.86
CA ALA A 87 -1.53 10.06 -2.10
C ALA A 87 -2.39 11.28 -2.40
N LYS A 88 -1.86 12.17 -3.24
CA LYS A 88 -2.61 13.28 -3.81
C LYS A 88 -2.89 12.99 -5.30
N PRO A 89 -4.15 12.69 -5.69
CA PRO A 89 -4.50 12.53 -7.08
C PRO A 89 -4.21 13.80 -7.87
N ARG A 90 -3.71 13.69 -9.10
CA ARG A 90 -3.30 14.86 -9.91
C ARG A 90 -4.44 15.85 -10.16
N ALA A 91 -5.66 15.33 -10.34
CA ALA A 91 -6.87 16.13 -10.56
C ALA A 91 -7.52 16.63 -9.25
N SER A 92 -6.90 16.38 -8.08
CA SER A 92 -7.45 16.74 -6.77
C SER A 92 -6.50 17.67 -6.01
N ALA A 93 -7.08 18.72 -5.41
CA ALA A 93 -6.36 19.54 -4.44
C ALA A 93 -6.14 18.81 -3.09
N ARG A 94 -6.99 17.81 -2.79
CA ARG A 94 -7.03 17.12 -1.50
C ARG A 94 -6.36 15.73 -1.57
N PRO A 95 -5.53 15.37 -0.59
CA PRO A 95 -5.01 14.02 -0.45
C PRO A 95 -6.11 13.02 -0.05
N VAL A 96 -5.86 11.75 -0.34
CA VAL A 96 -6.71 10.60 -0.01
C VAL A 96 -5.85 9.48 0.56
N LEU A 97 -6.49 8.57 1.29
CA LEU A 97 -5.88 7.30 1.67
C LEU A 97 -6.42 6.21 0.74
N PHE A 98 -5.61 5.72 -0.19
CA PHE A 98 -6.01 4.56 -1.00
C PHE A 98 -6.03 3.31 -0.13
N GLN A 99 -7.09 2.53 -0.20
CA GLN A 99 -7.16 1.16 0.30
C GLN A 99 -7.16 0.22 -0.90
N LEU A 100 -6.01 -0.40 -1.17
CA LEU A 100 -5.81 -1.27 -2.32
C LEU A 100 -5.89 -2.72 -1.86
N HIS A 101 -6.84 -3.47 -2.40
CA HIS A 101 -6.97 -4.92 -2.21
C HIS A 101 -6.31 -5.61 -3.40
N PHE A 102 -5.05 -5.99 -3.24
CA PHE A 102 -4.34 -6.78 -4.24
C PHE A 102 -4.83 -8.21 -4.21
N TRP A 103 -5.29 -8.70 -5.36
CA TRP A 103 -5.69 -10.08 -5.59
C TRP A 103 -4.65 -10.67 -6.53
N ASP A 104 -3.71 -11.43 -5.96
CA ASP A 104 -2.71 -12.23 -6.68
C ASP A 104 -3.22 -13.66 -6.90
#